data_AF-A0A2R6DBC7-F1
#
_entry.id   AF-A0A2R6DBC7-F1
#
_cell.length_a   1.000
_cell.length_b   1.000
_cell.length_c   1.000
_cell.angle_alpha   90.00
_cell.angle_beta   90.00
_cell.angle_gamma   90.00
#
_symmetry.space_group_name_H-M   'P 1'
#
loop_
_entity.id
_entity.type
_entity.pdbx_description
1 polymer ?
#
loop_
_entity_poly.entity_id
_entity_poly.type
_entity_poly.pdbx_seq_one_letter_code
_entity_poly.pdbx_strand_id
1 'polypeptide(L)'
;MATTADLETLPGVGPATADKLRDAGFESFQSIAVASPGELSNTADVGESTAADVISAARDAADVGGFESGADVLRRREEIGKLTWGVEAVDDLLGGGVETQSITEVYGEFGAGKSQVTHELAVTVQLPEEHGGLEGRAVFVDSEDTFRPERIDDMVRGLSDERIQAAMDQREIEGTPDDEEAMEALVEAFLDKIHVAKAFNSNHQILLAEKASDIASEYDDTDWPVRMVCVDSLTAHFRAEYVGRGELAPRQQKLNKHLHDLARVANLHNAAVVVTNQVQSNPDSFFGDPTKPIGGNILGHKSTFRLYLRKSKGTKRIVRLVDAPNLPDGEAVMRVENGGLMAE
;
A
#
# COMPACT_ATOMS: atom_id res chain seq x y z
N MET A 1 20.95 -10.67 6.10
CA MET A 1 20.62 -11.92 5.39
C MET A 1 19.19 -12.21 5.77
N ALA A 2 18.23 -12.02 4.86
CA ALA A 2 17.12 -12.95 4.82
C ALA A 2 17.85 -14.26 4.76
N THR A 3 17.57 -15.11 5.72
CA THR A 3 17.54 -16.51 5.36
C THR A 3 16.58 -16.58 4.19
N THR A 4 17.07 -16.48 2.95
CA THR A 4 16.39 -17.05 1.79
C THR A 4 16.00 -18.42 2.31
N ALA A 5 14.70 -18.60 2.52
CA ALA A 5 14.23 -19.80 3.18
C ALA A 5 14.85 -20.94 2.39
N ASP A 6 15.53 -21.85 3.06
CA ASP A 6 16.19 -22.94 2.36
C ASP A 6 15.07 -23.85 1.85
N LEU A 7 14.54 -23.53 0.67
CA LEU A 7 13.37 -24.18 0.08
C LEU A 7 13.64 -25.68 -0.10
N GLU A 8 14.90 -26.05 -0.22
CA GLU A 8 15.38 -27.44 -0.31
C GLU A 8 15.14 -28.23 0.99
N THR A 9 14.86 -27.54 2.11
CA THR A 9 14.42 -28.19 3.35
C THR A 9 12.97 -28.66 3.29
N LEU A 10 12.17 -28.15 2.34
CA LEU A 10 10.79 -28.63 2.16
C LEU A 10 10.80 -30.03 1.53
N PRO A 11 10.09 -31.00 2.13
CA PRO A 11 9.91 -32.31 1.53
C PRO A 11 9.41 -32.23 0.08
N GLY A 12 10.14 -32.87 -0.84
CA GLY A 12 9.79 -32.89 -2.26
C GLY A 12 10.34 -31.73 -3.10
N VAL A 13 11.06 -30.79 -2.48
CA VAL A 13 11.76 -29.70 -3.17
C VAL A 13 13.25 -30.04 -3.26
N GLY A 14 13.72 -30.42 -4.45
CA GLY A 14 15.15 -30.49 -4.75
C GLY A 14 15.69 -29.16 -5.29
N PRO A 15 17.01 -29.02 -5.49
CA PRO A 15 17.62 -27.77 -5.96
C PRO A 15 16.99 -27.21 -7.25
N ALA A 16 16.73 -28.07 -8.23
CA ALA A 16 16.09 -27.66 -9.49
C ALA A 16 14.65 -27.15 -9.32
N THR A 17 13.90 -27.69 -8.35
CA THR A 17 12.56 -27.21 -8.01
C THR A 17 12.63 -25.92 -7.22
N ALA A 18 13.60 -25.80 -6.30
CA ALA A 18 13.84 -24.58 -5.54
C ALA A 18 14.19 -23.40 -6.47
N ASP A 19 15.05 -23.62 -7.47
CA ASP A 19 15.41 -22.59 -8.45
C ASP A 19 14.20 -22.16 -9.28
N LYS A 20 13.39 -23.12 -9.78
CA LYS A 20 12.14 -22.82 -10.48
C LYS A 20 11.15 -22.01 -9.62
N LEU A 21 11.06 -22.31 -8.33
CA LEU A 21 10.20 -21.61 -7.39
C LEU A 21 10.69 -20.17 -7.18
N ARG A 22 11.99 -19.97 -6.95
CA ARG A 22 12.62 -18.64 -6.83
C ARG A 22 12.45 -17.82 -8.10
N ASP A 23 12.70 -18.41 -9.27
CA ASP A 23 12.50 -17.77 -10.58
C ASP A 23 11.04 -17.35 -10.82
N ALA A 24 10.09 -18.07 -10.20
CA ALA A 24 8.67 -17.76 -10.24
C ALA A 24 8.20 -16.81 -9.11
N GLY A 25 9.12 -16.28 -8.30
CA GLY A 25 8.84 -15.33 -7.22
C GLY A 25 8.44 -15.96 -5.88
N PHE A 26 8.60 -17.27 -5.71
CA PHE A 26 8.34 -17.96 -4.44
C PHE A 26 9.63 -18.13 -3.65
N GLU A 27 10.00 -17.10 -2.89
CA GLU A 27 11.29 -17.02 -2.21
C GLU A 27 11.24 -17.40 -0.72
N SER A 28 10.03 -17.55 -0.17
CA SER A 28 9.80 -17.85 1.25
C SER A 28 8.78 -18.97 1.47
N PHE A 29 8.83 -19.64 2.61
CA PHE A 29 7.81 -20.63 2.97
C PHE A 29 6.41 -20.01 3.00
N GLN A 30 6.27 -18.77 3.50
CA GLN A 30 4.99 -18.04 3.52
C GLN A 30 4.43 -17.83 2.11
N SER A 31 5.25 -17.38 1.15
CA SER A 31 4.83 -17.15 -0.24
C SER A 31 4.28 -18.42 -0.90
N ILE A 32 4.87 -19.58 -0.58
CA ILE A 32 4.42 -20.90 -1.06
C ILE A 32 3.16 -21.34 -0.31
N ALA A 33 3.10 -21.15 1.02
CA ALA A 33 2.00 -21.61 1.87
C ALA A 33 0.63 -21.01 1.49
N VAL A 34 0.64 -19.76 1.00
CA VAL A 34 -0.57 -19.02 0.57
C VAL A 34 -0.89 -19.18 -0.91
N ALA A 35 -0.05 -19.88 -1.68
CA ALA A 35 -0.29 -20.16 -3.09
C ALA A 35 -1.37 -21.24 -3.27
N SER A 36 -1.98 -21.28 -4.45
CA SER A 36 -2.82 -22.42 -4.86
C SER A 36 -2.01 -23.44 -5.67
N PRO A 37 -2.36 -24.75 -5.63
CA PRO A 37 -1.67 -25.77 -6.43
C PRO A 37 -1.66 -25.43 -7.92
N GLY A 38 -2.76 -24.88 -8.45
CA GLY A 38 -2.85 -24.46 -9.85
C GLY A 38 -1.97 -23.26 -10.17
N GLU A 39 -1.82 -22.31 -9.26
CA GLU A 39 -0.90 -21.18 -9.43
C GLU A 39 0.54 -21.66 -9.50
N LEU A 40 0.98 -22.39 -8.46
CA LEU A 40 2.35 -22.89 -8.34
C LEU A 40 2.72 -23.84 -9.48
N SER A 41 1.77 -24.68 -9.92
CA SER A 41 1.98 -25.58 -11.06
C SER A 41 2.18 -24.83 -12.38
N ASN A 42 1.38 -23.79 -12.63
CA ASN A 42 1.45 -23.01 -13.86
C ASN A 42 2.67 -22.09 -13.95
N THR A 43 3.13 -21.54 -12.83
CA THR A 43 4.23 -20.55 -12.81
C THR A 43 5.59 -21.19 -12.62
N ALA A 44 5.71 -22.22 -11.78
CA ALA A 44 7.00 -22.86 -11.49
C ALA A 44 7.25 -24.15 -12.31
N ASP A 45 6.35 -24.52 -13.24
CA ASP A 45 6.44 -25.74 -14.06
C ASP A 45 6.69 -26.98 -13.17
N VAL A 46 5.85 -27.10 -12.13
CA VAL A 46 5.83 -28.21 -11.18
C VAL A 46 4.51 -28.97 -11.39
N GLY A 47 4.53 -30.29 -11.34
CA GLY A 47 3.30 -31.09 -11.47
C GLY A 47 2.30 -30.78 -10.36
N GLU A 48 0.99 -30.74 -10.65
CA GLU A 48 -0.05 -30.31 -9.70
C GLU A 48 -0.06 -31.09 -8.37
N SER A 49 0.25 -32.40 -8.39
CA SER A 49 0.42 -33.20 -7.17
C SER A 49 1.60 -32.73 -6.33
N THR A 50 2.77 -32.53 -6.97
CA THR A 50 3.96 -32.02 -6.30
C THR A 50 3.73 -30.60 -5.79
N ALA A 51 3.02 -29.76 -6.53
CA ALA A 51 2.65 -28.43 -6.08
C ALA A 51 1.82 -28.48 -4.80
N ALA A 52 0.83 -29.37 -4.71
CA ALA A 52 0.04 -29.56 -3.49
C ALA A 52 0.89 -30.04 -2.31
N ASP A 53 1.80 -31.00 -2.52
CA ASP A 53 2.69 -31.52 -1.48
C ASP A 53 3.65 -30.43 -0.96
N VAL A 54 4.26 -29.66 -1.88
CA VAL A 54 5.15 -28.54 -1.55
C VAL A 54 4.42 -27.44 -0.78
N ILE A 55 3.18 -27.11 -1.17
CA ILE A 55 2.34 -26.15 -0.43
C ILE A 55 2.02 -26.68 0.97
N SER A 56 1.71 -27.97 1.11
CA SER A 56 1.44 -28.57 2.43
C SER A 56 2.68 -28.50 3.34
N ALA A 57 3.84 -28.87 2.81
CA ALA A 57 5.11 -28.78 3.53
C ALA A 57 5.43 -27.35 3.93
N ALA A 58 5.22 -26.39 3.03
CA ALA A 58 5.44 -24.97 3.30
C ALA A 58 4.49 -24.44 4.38
N ARG A 59 3.24 -24.92 4.44
CA ARG A 59 2.28 -24.59 5.50
C ARG A 59 2.74 -25.09 6.86
N ASP A 60 3.20 -26.33 6.94
CA ASP A 60 3.75 -26.88 8.18
C ASP A 60 5.01 -26.13 8.62
N ALA A 61 5.90 -25.79 7.67
CA ALA A 61 7.14 -25.08 7.95
C ALA A 61 6.93 -23.60 8.34
N ALA A 62 5.91 -22.95 7.78
CA ALA A 62 5.55 -21.55 8.05
C ALA A 62 4.53 -21.40 9.19
N ASP A 63 4.11 -22.50 9.84
CA ASP A 63 3.01 -22.53 10.82
C ASP A 63 1.72 -21.89 10.30
N VAL A 64 1.42 -22.10 9.01
CA VAL A 64 0.26 -21.55 8.32
C VAL A 64 -0.86 -22.59 8.25
N GLY A 65 -2.04 -22.27 8.80
CA GLY A 65 -3.25 -23.08 8.69
C GLY A 65 -3.73 -23.75 9.97
N GLY A 66 -3.03 -23.54 11.09
CA GLY A 66 -3.54 -23.84 12.44
C GLY A 66 -4.72 -22.93 12.82
N PHE A 67 -5.61 -23.41 13.70
CA PHE A 67 -6.58 -22.54 14.35
C PHE A 67 -5.90 -21.76 15.46
N GLU A 68 -5.91 -20.43 15.36
CA GLU A 68 -5.36 -19.53 16.38
C GLU A 68 -6.44 -19.15 17.39
N SER A 69 -6.04 -18.90 18.64
CA SER A 69 -6.96 -18.27 19.61
C SER A 69 -7.09 -16.77 19.31
N GLY A 70 -8.18 -16.15 19.78
CA GLY A 70 -8.34 -14.69 19.65
C GLY A 70 -7.22 -13.90 20.34
N ALA A 71 -6.57 -14.46 21.36
CA ALA A 71 -5.41 -13.85 22.01
C ALA A 71 -4.14 -13.89 21.14
N ASP A 72 -3.96 -14.95 20.35
CA ASP A 72 -2.84 -15.06 19.40
C ASP A 72 -3.01 -14.07 18.25
N VAL A 73 -4.24 -13.97 17.73
CA VAL A 73 -4.60 -12.96 16.72
C VAL A 73 -4.38 -11.55 17.26
N LEU A 74 -4.78 -11.27 18.51
CA LEU A 74 -4.55 -9.96 19.12
C LEU A 74 -3.07 -9.63 19.20
N ARG A 75 -2.22 -10.56 19.64
CA ARG A 75 -0.77 -10.39 19.70
C ARG A 75 -0.17 -10.13 18.32
N ARG A 76 -0.56 -10.88 17.30
CA ARG A 76 -0.10 -10.62 15.92
C ARG A 76 -0.54 -9.23 15.42
N ARG A 77 -1.72 -8.74 15.85
CA ARG A 77 -2.15 -7.38 15.49
C ARG A 77 -1.32 -6.28 16.15
N GLU A 78 -0.55 -6.59 17.19
CA GLU A 78 0.43 -5.64 17.76
C GLU A 78 1.61 -5.40 16.81
N GLU A 79 1.86 -6.29 15.84
CA GLU A 79 2.90 -6.15 14.82
C GLU A 79 2.43 -5.36 13.57
N ILE A 80 1.15 -4.97 13.53
CA ILE A 80 0.59 -4.14 12.45
C ILE A 80 1.10 -2.71 12.64
N GLY A 81 1.92 -2.25 11.69
CA GLY A 81 2.36 -0.87 11.62
C GLY A 81 1.20 0.07 11.34
N LYS A 82 1.25 1.28 11.88
CA LYS A 82 0.25 2.33 11.65
C LYS A 82 0.94 3.58 11.15
N LEU A 83 0.70 3.90 9.89
CA LEU A 83 1.32 5.02 9.21
C LEU A 83 0.48 6.29 9.34
N THR A 84 1.05 7.33 9.97
CA THR A 84 0.38 8.62 10.20
C THR A 84 0.12 9.39 8.90
N TRP A 85 -1.02 10.09 8.85
CA TRP A 85 -1.31 11.13 7.86
C TRP A 85 -0.65 12.48 8.21
N GLY A 86 0.02 12.58 9.36
CA GLY A 86 0.51 13.85 9.91
C GLY A 86 -0.61 14.73 10.51
N VAL A 87 -1.83 14.19 10.63
CA VAL A 87 -3.01 14.91 11.12
C VAL A 87 -3.72 14.07 12.17
N GLU A 88 -3.51 14.42 13.45
CA GLU A 88 -4.01 13.69 14.63
C GLU A 88 -5.49 13.32 14.52
N ALA A 89 -6.36 14.25 14.12
CA ALA A 89 -7.79 13.98 13.99
C ALA A 89 -8.13 12.91 12.94
N VAL A 90 -7.32 12.79 11.88
CA VAL A 90 -7.49 11.75 10.84
C VAL A 90 -6.88 10.43 11.32
N ASP A 91 -5.76 10.48 12.02
CA ASP A 91 -5.14 9.29 12.59
C ASP A 91 -6.03 8.66 13.67
N ASP A 92 -6.62 9.46 14.56
CA ASP A 92 -7.61 9.02 15.54
C ASP A 92 -8.82 8.36 14.87
N LEU A 93 -9.30 8.94 13.77
CA LEU A 93 -10.39 8.37 12.97
C LEU A 93 -10.02 6.99 12.41
N LEU A 94 -8.74 6.78 12.08
CA LEU A 94 -8.19 5.51 11.61
C LEU A 94 -7.69 4.59 12.73
N GLY A 95 -7.83 4.98 14.00
CA GLY A 95 -7.31 4.20 15.12
C GLY A 95 -5.78 4.16 15.20
N GLY A 96 -5.11 5.20 14.70
CA GLY A 96 -3.66 5.44 14.78
C GLY A 96 -2.97 5.67 13.43
N GLY A 97 -3.68 5.52 12.30
CA GLY A 97 -3.13 5.74 10.96
C GLY A 97 -3.47 4.60 9.99
N VAL A 98 -2.84 4.61 8.82
CA VAL A 98 -3.02 3.56 7.79
C VAL A 98 -2.35 2.27 8.25
N GLU A 99 -3.13 1.19 8.40
CA GLU A 99 -2.62 -0.12 8.84
C GLU A 99 -1.80 -0.82 7.73
N THR A 100 -0.65 -1.38 8.08
CA THR A 100 0.05 -2.36 7.23
C THR A 100 -0.78 -3.64 7.09
N GLN A 101 -0.45 -4.48 6.12
CA GLN A 101 -1.19 -5.71 5.80
C GLN A 101 -2.65 -5.47 5.40
N SER A 102 -3.00 -4.22 5.07
CA SER A 102 -4.35 -3.79 4.73
C SER A 102 -4.35 -2.95 3.45
N ILE A 103 -5.52 -2.89 2.80
CA ILE A 103 -5.77 -1.97 1.69
C ILE A 103 -6.65 -0.83 2.20
N THR A 104 -6.14 0.40 2.10
CA THR A 104 -6.87 1.63 2.40
C THR A 104 -7.24 2.36 1.12
N GLU A 105 -8.54 2.51 0.88
CA GLU A 105 -9.08 3.26 -0.25
C GLU A 105 -9.34 4.72 0.12
N VAL A 106 -8.75 5.64 -0.65
CA VAL A 106 -8.93 7.09 -0.54
C VAL A 106 -9.69 7.56 -1.77
N TYR A 107 -10.99 7.85 -1.63
CA TYR A 107 -11.84 8.23 -2.75
C TYR A 107 -12.46 9.61 -2.59
N GLY A 108 -12.79 10.26 -3.70
CA GLY A 108 -13.34 11.61 -3.68
C GLY A 108 -13.34 12.29 -5.05
N GLU A 109 -13.98 13.45 -5.12
CA GLU A 109 -14.04 14.26 -6.33
C GLU A 109 -12.65 14.73 -6.80
N PHE A 110 -12.58 15.23 -8.04
CA PHE A 110 -11.35 15.80 -8.58
C PHE A 110 -10.84 16.96 -7.69
N GLY A 111 -9.55 16.94 -7.37
CA GLY A 111 -8.91 17.93 -6.50
C GLY A 111 -9.28 17.84 -5.01
N ALA A 112 -9.99 16.80 -4.57
CA ALA A 112 -10.32 16.61 -3.14
C ALA A 112 -9.09 16.39 -2.24
N GLY A 113 -7.90 16.17 -2.83
CA GLY A 113 -6.65 15.94 -2.09
C GLY A 113 -6.18 14.49 -2.09
N LYS A 114 -6.75 13.61 -2.91
CA LYS A 114 -6.35 12.18 -2.96
C LYS A 114 -4.86 11.98 -3.19
N SER A 115 -4.31 12.60 -4.24
CA SER A 115 -2.87 12.54 -4.51
C SER A 115 -2.04 13.24 -3.43
N GLN A 116 -2.59 14.23 -2.72
CA GLN A 116 -1.89 14.88 -1.62
C GLN A 116 -1.67 13.92 -0.45
N VAL A 117 -2.67 13.08 -0.16
CA VAL A 117 -2.55 11.99 0.80
C VAL A 117 -1.46 11.00 0.40
N THR A 118 -1.41 10.59 -0.86
CA THR A 118 -0.41 9.59 -1.29
C THR A 118 1.01 10.15 -1.31
N HIS A 119 1.20 11.44 -1.59
CA HIS A 119 2.51 12.09 -1.48
C HIS A 119 2.93 12.24 -0.02
N GLU A 120 2.01 12.66 0.86
CA GLU A 120 2.27 12.80 2.29
C GLU A 120 2.70 11.46 2.90
N LEU A 121 1.95 10.40 2.62
CA LEU A 121 2.26 9.05 3.12
C LEU A 121 3.60 8.52 2.57
N ALA A 122 3.98 8.89 1.34
CA ALA A 122 5.28 8.52 0.78
C ALA A 122 6.46 9.24 1.46
N VAL A 123 6.21 10.38 2.10
CA VAL A 123 7.16 11.05 2.99
C VAL A 123 7.11 10.42 4.39
N THR A 124 5.93 10.34 5.01
CA THR A 124 5.81 9.92 6.41
C THR A 124 6.25 8.48 6.64
N VAL A 125 6.11 7.58 5.65
CA VAL A 125 6.54 6.18 5.78
C VAL A 125 8.04 6.04 6.07
N GLN A 126 8.83 7.03 5.65
CA GLN A 126 10.27 7.02 5.79
C GLN A 126 10.78 7.61 7.10
N LEU A 127 9.89 8.05 7.99
CA LEU A 127 10.26 8.58 9.29
C LEU A 127 10.40 7.46 10.33
N PRO A 128 11.11 7.70 11.44
CA PRO A 128 11.11 6.81 12.60
C PRO A 128 9.69 6.53 13.12
N GLU A 129 9.49 5.34 13.71
CA GLU A 129 8.19 4.92 14.26
C GLU A 129 7.68 5.89 15.35
N GLU A 130 8.59 6.42 16.18
CA GLU A 130 8.28 7.44 17.20
C GLU A 130 7.77 8.77 16.62
N HIS A 131 8.04 9.01 15.33
CA HIS A 131 7.53 10.14 14.55
C HIS A 131 6.40 9.74 13.57
N GLY A 132 5.78 8.59 13.81
CA GLY A 132 4.61 8.07 13.10
C GLY A 132 4.90 7.44 11.74
N GLY A 133 6.18 7.24 11.41
CA GLY A 133 6.59 6.51 10.20
C GLY A 133 6.73 5.01 10.43
N LEU A 134 7.35 4.33 9.47
CA LEU A 134 7.61 2.88 9.51
C LEU A 134 9.05 2.54 9.09
N GLU A 135 9.95 3.54 9.09
CA GLU A 135 11.35 3.40 8.67
C GLU A 135 11.50 2.71 7.30
N GLY A 136 10.56 2.98 6.40
CA GLY A 136 10.43 2.23 5.16
C GLY A 136 10.43 3.12 3.93
N ARG A 137 10.55 2.47 2.78
CA ARG A 137 10.45 3.11 1.47
C ARG A 137 9.07 2.94 0.86
N ALA A 138 8.78 3.74 -0.18
CA ALA A 138 7.51 3.71 -0.90
C ALA A 138 7.67 3.16 -2.33
N VAL A 139 6.69 2.38 -2.78
CA VAL A 139 6.47 2.06 -4.19
C VAL A 139 5.23 2.80 -4.67
N PHE A 140 5.34 3.56 -5.76
CA PHE A 140 4.29 4.43 -6.28
C PHE A 140 3.94 4.06 -7.72
N VAL A 141 2.75 3.47 -7.90
CA VAL A 141 2.19 3.18 -9.23
C VAL A 141 1.31 4.35 -9.64
N ASP A 142 1.81 5.15 -10.57
CA ASP A 142 1.14 6.35 -11.08
C ASP A 142 0.39 6.05 -12.38
N SER A 143 -0.94 6.08 -12.34
CA SER A 143 -1.79 5.83 -13.51
C SER A 143 -2.30 7.10 -14.18
N GLU A 144 -2.21 8.25 -13.51
CA GLU A 144 -2.78 9.53 -13.97
C GLU A 144 -1.72 10.64 -14.13
N ASP A 145 -0.43 10.30 -14.05
CA ASP A 145 0.70 11.23 -14.11
C ASP A 145 0.60 12.30 -13.02
N THR A 146 0.31 11.88 -11.78
CA THR A 146 0.08 12.74 -10.61
C THR A 146 1.29 12.89 -9.70
N PHE A 147 2.31 12.03 -9.82
CA PHE A 147 3.50 12.13 -8.99
C PHE A 147 4.30 13.40 -9.33
N ARG A 148 4.59 14.22 -8.31
CA ARG A 148 5.35 15.47 -8.46
C ARG A 148 6.48 15.49 -7.43
N PRO A 149 7.76 15.34 -7.85
CA PRO A 149 8.90 15.43 -6.95
C PRO A 149 8.94 16.74 -6.16
N GLU A 150 8.56 17.85 -6.80
CA GLU A 150 8.49 19.17 -6.16
C GLU A 150 7.49 19.18 -5.00
N ARG A 151 6.46 18.32 -5.08
CA ARG A 151 5.49 18.19 -4.00
C ARG A 151 6.02 17.38 -2.82
N ILE A 152 6.93 16.45 -3.07
CA ILE A 152 7.65 15.72 -2.02
C ILE A 152 8.59 16.68 -1.29
N ASP A 153 9.33 17.52 -2.02
CA ASP A 153 10.18 18.58 -1.46
C ASP A 153 9.39 19.50 -0.52
N ASP A 154 8.27 20.06 -1.01
CA ASP A 154 7.33 20.86 -0.22
C ASP A 154 6.92 20.19 1.10
N MET A 155 6.63 18.89 1.07
CA MET A 155 6.17 18.11 2.22
C MET A 155 7.30 17.77 3.19
N VAL A 156 8.50 17.44 2.69
CA VAL A 156 9.70 17.21 3.51
C VAL A 156 10.06 18.50 4.25
N ARG A 157 10.06 19.65 3.57
CA ARG A 157 10.28 20.97 4.18
C ARG A 157 9.13 21.43 5.06
N GLY A 158 7.96 20.80 4.94
CA GLY A 158 6.78 21.05 5.76
C GLY A 158 6.76 20.26 7.07
N LEU A 159 7.65 19.29 7.25
CA LEU A 159 7.83 18.57 8.51
C LEU A 159 8.25 19.52 9.64
N SER A 160 7.98 19.14 10.89
CA SER A 160 8.50 19.87 12.03
C SER A 160 10.02 19.71 12.14
N ASP A 161 10.70 20.73 12.69
CA ASP A 161 12.15 20.70 12.94
C ASP A 161 12.61 19.42 13.66
N GLU A 162 11.81 18.93 14.61
CA GLU A 162 12.05 17.67 15.31
C GLU A 162 12.06 16.46 14.36
N ARG A 163 11.08 16.35 13.46
CA ARG A 163 10.99 15.26 12.47
C ARG A 163 12.07 15.38 11.41
N ILE A 164 12.42 16.60 11.01
CA ILE A 164 13.52 16.88 10.08
C ILE A 164 14.83 16.43 10.70
N GLN A 165 15.12 16.84 11.95
CA GLN A 165 16.35 16.46 12.64
C GLN A 165 16.43 14.95 12.82
N ALA A 166 15.35 14.28 13.24
CA ALA A 166 15.32 12.83 13.36
C ALA A 166 15.57 12.12 12.02
N ALA A 167 15.01 12.64 10.92
CA ALA A 167 15.24 12.10 9.58
C ALA A 167 16.68 12.30 9.10
N MET A 168 17.31 13.44 9.43
CA MET A 168 18.74 13.70 9.17
C MET A 168 19.64 12.75 9.97
N ASP A 169 19.38 12.60 11.27
CA ASP A 169 20.15 11.74 12.17
C ASP A 169 20.11 10.28 11.71
N GLN A 170 18.93 9.77 11.34
CA GLN A 170 18.74 8.42 10.81
C GLN A 170 19.49 8.16 9.49
N ARG A 171 19.76 9.22 8.72
CA ARG A 171 20.47 9.18 7.42
C ARG A 171 21.93 9.63 7.52
N GLU A 172 22.41 9.90 8.73
CA GLU A 172 23.76 10.42 8.98
C GLU A 172 24.07 11.71 8.20
N ILE A 173 23.07 12.58 8.01
CA ILE A 173 23.22 13.87 7.33
C ILE A 173 23.65 14.93 8.36
N GLU A 174 24.84 15.50 8.18
CA GLU A 174 25.32 16.58 9.03
C GLU A 174 24.60 17.91 8.70
N GLY A 175 23.98 18.53 9.71
CA GLY A 175 23.31 19.82 9.54
C GLY A 175 22.19 20.06 10.54
N THR A 176 21.39 21.08 10.27
CA THR A 176 20.19 21.43 11.04
C THR A 176 19.04 21.78 10.08
N PRO A 177 17.78 21.82 10.51
CA PRO A 177 16.65 22.19 9.65
C PRO A 177 16.76 23.56 8.96
N ASP A 178 17.54 24.49 9.54
CA ASP A 178 17.81 25.81 8.95
C ASP A 178 18.96 25.81 7.93
N ASP A 179 19.67 24.69 7.75
CA ASP A 179 20.78 24.54 6.82
C ASP A 179 20.26 24.08 5.44
N GLU A 180 20.35 24.96 4.45
CA GLU A 180 19.83 24.69 3.11
C GLU A 180 20.56 23.53 2.41
N GLU A 181 21.87 23.36 2.61
CA GLU A 181 22.64 22.27 1.99
C GLU A 181 22.23 20.92 2.60
N ALA A 182 22.03 20.88 3.92
CA ALA A 182 21.52 19.70 4.61
C ALA A 182 20.08 19.37 4.20
N MET A 183 19.23 20.39 4.01
CA MET A 183 17.86 20.19 3.54
C MET A 183 17.79 19.69 2.10
N GLU A 184 18.63 20.19 1.20
CA GLU A 184 18.73 19.67 -0.17
C GLU A 184 19.16 18.18 -0.17
N ALA A 185 20.17 17.82 0.63
CA ALA A 185 20.61 16.43 0.79
C ALA A 185 19.52 15.54 1.39
N LEU A 186 18.77 16.06 2.37
CA LEU A 186 17.64 15.33 2.97
C LEU A 186 16.54 15.06 1.95
N VAL A 187 16.15 16.07 1.17
CA VAL A 187 15.11 15.94 0.13
C VAL A 187 15.52 14.92 -0.93
N GLU A 188 16.78 14.95 -1.39
CA GLU A 188 17.32 13.94 -2.31
C GLU A 188 17.22 12.54 -1.70
N ALA A 189 17.60 12.39 -0.42
CA ALA A 189 17.51 11.11 0.27
C ALA A 189 16.06 10.60 0.42
N PHE A 190 15.07 11.48 0.60
CA PHE A 190 13.65 11.09 0.60
C PHE A 190 13.18 10.63 -0.79
N LEU A 191 13.57 11.35 -1.85
CA LEU A 191 13.21 11.01 -3.23
C LEU A 191 13.81 9.66 -3.66
N ASP A 192 15.05 9.37 -3.26
CA ASP A 192 15.74 8.10 -3.53
C ASP A 192 15.04 6.86 -2.95
N LYS A 193 14.19 7.05 -1.92
CA LYS A 193 13.39 5.97 -1.32
C LYS A 193 11.95 5.91 -1.85
N ILE A 194 11.65 6.59 -2.96
CA ILE A 194 10.34 6.52 -3.62
C ILE A 194 10.51 5.91 -5.01
N HIS A 195 10.12 4.65 -5.15
CA HIS A 195 10.15 3.93 -6.42
C HIS A 195 8.90 4.23 -7.24
N VAL A 196 9.01 5.01 -8.31
CA VAL A 196 7.85 5.44 -9.13
C VAL A 196 7.78 4.68 -10.45
N ALA A 197 6.60 4.15 -10.78
CA ALA A 197 6.33 3.52 -12.05
C ALA A 197 5.03 4.04 -12.68
N LYS A 198 5.12 4.47 -13.95
CA LYS A 198 3.96 4.94 -14.71
C LYS A 198 3.18 3.78 -15.34
N ALA A 199 1.92 3.62 -14.95
CA ALA A 199 1.00 2.68 -15.59
C ALA A 199 0.39 3.31 -16.86
N PHE A 200 0.42 2.58 -17.98
CA PHE A 200 -0.07 3.08 -19.27
C PHE A 200 -1.44 2.52 -19.67
N ASN A 201 -1.87 1.44 -19.01
CA ASN A 201 -3.14 0.74 -19.20
C ASN A 201 -3.38 -0.23 -18.02
N SER A 202 -4.56 -0.86 -17.97
CA SER A 202 -4.97 -1.75 -16.87
C SER A 202 -4.09 -2.99 -16.73
N ASN A 203 -3.62 -3.58 -17.84
CA ASN A 203 -2.74 -4.75 -17.77
C ASN A 203 -1.34 -4.37 -17.27
N HIS A 204 -0.82 -3.21 -17.70
CA HIS A 204 0.46 -2.70 -17.20
C HIS A 204 0.37 -2.38 -15.71
N GLN A 205 -0.73 -1.77 -15.26
CA GLN A 205 -0.97 -1.50 -13.84
C GLN A 205 -0.99 -2.78 -12.99
N ILE A 206 -1.59 -3.87 -13.50
CA ILE A 206 -1.57 -5.18 -12.83
C ILE A 206 -0.14 -5.73 -12.75
N LEU A 207 0.61 -5.70 -13.85
CA LEU A 207 2.02 -6.13 -13.86
C LEU A 207 2.88 -5.33 -12.88
N LEU A 208 2.61 -4.03 -12.72
CA LEU A 208 3.34 -3.18 -11.77
C LEU A 208 3.09 -3.57 -10.30
N ALA A 209 1.96 -4.20 -9.97
CA ALA A 209 1.77 -4.78 -8.63
C ALA A 209 2.66 -6.01 -8.42
N GLU A 210 2.84 -6.85 -9.45
CA GLU A 210 3.79 -7.96 -9.41
C GLU A 210 5.23 -7.42 -9.24
N LYS A 211 5.59 -6.36 -9.97
CA LYS A 211 6.89 -5.66 -9.80
C LYS A 211 7.08 -4.97 -8.46
N ALA A 212 6.01 -4.50 -7.84
CA ALA A 212 6.08 -3.99 -6.48
C ALA A 212 6.48 -5.09 -5.49
N SER A 213 6.05 -6.34 -5.72
CA SER A 213 6.48 -7.50 -4.92
C SER A 213 7.97 -7.78 -5.11
N ASP A 214 8.47 -7.78 -6.35
CA ASP A 214 9.90 -7.97 -6.65
C ASP A 214 10.77 -6.93 -5.90
N ILE A 215 10.37 -5.65 -5.95
CA ILE A 215 11.06 -4.57 -5.24
C ILE A 215 10.96 -4.77 -3.73
N ALA A 216 9.81 -5.19 -3.21
CA ALA A 216 9.65 -5.44 -1.78
C ALA A 216 10.59 -6.56 -1.29
N SER A 217 10.64 -7.68 -2.01
CA SER A 217 11.61 -8.75 -1.75
C SER A 217 13.06 -8.27 -1.79
N GLU A 218 13.45 -7.44 -2.77
CA GLU A 218 14.82 -6.91 -2.89
C GLU A 218 15.26 -6.13 -1.63
N TYR A 219 14.32 -5.42 -1.01
CA TYR A 219 14.61 -4.51 0.11
C TYR A 219 14.24 -5.04 1.49
N ASP A 220 13.64 -6.23 1.61
CA ASP A 220 13.13 -6.77 2.89
C ASP A 220 14.19 -6.82 4.00
N ASP A 221 15.45 -7.09 3.66
CA ASP A 221 16.57 -7.19 4.62
C ASP A 221 17.44 -5.94 4.75
N THR A 222 17.03 -4.85 4.10
CA THR A 222 17.75 -3.59 4.17
C THR A 222 17.20 -2.74 5.32
N ASP A 223 17.95 -1.71 5.69
CA ASP A 223 17.49 -0.74 6.71
C ASP A 223 16.24 0.03 6.26
N TRP A 224 15.86 -0.08 4.98
CA TRP A 224 14.74 0.62 4.37
C TRP A 224 13.87 -0.35 3.57
N PRO A 225 13.12 -1.25 4.21
CA PRO A 225 12.23 -2.18 3.51
C PRO A 225 11.04 -1.45 2.88
N VAL A 226 10.33 -2.08 1.94
CA VAL A 226 9.10 -1.50 1.40
C VAL A 226 8.01 -1.58 2.48
N ARG A 227 7.51 -0.42 2.92
CA ARG A 227 6.42 -0.32 3.91
C ARG A 227 5.18 0.39 3.39
N MET A 228 5.26 0.92 2.17
CA MET A 228 4.10 1.50 1.48
C MET A 228 4.08 1.12 0.01
N VAL A 229 2.90 0.71 -0.47
CA VAL A 229 2.60 0.58 -1.89
C VAL A 229 1.39 1.44 -2.23
N CYS A 230 1.56 2.36 -3.16
CA CYS A 230 0.54 3.30 -3.61
C CYS A 230 0.10 2.98 -5.04
N VAL A 231 -1.21 3.07 -5.31
CA VAL A 231 -1.76 3.10 -6.67
C VAL A 231 -2.64 4.34 -6.84
N ASP A 232 -2.13 5.36 -7.54
CA ASP A 232 -2.81 6.62 -7.79
C ASP A 232 -3.08 6.81 -9.30
N SER A 233 -4.28 6.54 -9.83
CA SER A 233 -5.44 5.91 -9.19
C SER A 233 -5.66 4.47 -9.61
N LEU A 234 -6.32 3.71 -8.74
CA LEU A 234 -6.64 2.30 -8.96
C LEU A 234 -7.56 2.08 -10.15
N THR A 235 -8.48 3.01 -10.43
CA THR A 235 -9.62 2.77 -11.33
C THR A 235 -9.59 3.55 -12.63
N ALA A 236 -8.65 4.48 -12.84
CA ALA A 236 -8.59 5.31 -14.05
C ALA A 236 -8.55 4.47 -15.34
N HIS A 237 -7.56 3.58 -15.49
CA HIS A 237 -7.42 2.72 -16.66
C HIS A 237 -8.59 1.75 -16.83
N PHE A 238 -9.04 1.14 -15.74
CA PHE A 238 -10.18 0.22 -15.75
C PHE A 238 -11.49 0.90 -16.19
N ARG A 239 -11.65 2.18 -15.88
CA ARG A 239 -12.82 2.96 -16.32
C ARG A 239 -12.72 3.33 -17.80
N ALA A 240 -11.53 3.67 -18.26
CA ALA A 240 -11.29 4.08 -19.64
C ALA A 240 -11.40 2.91 -20.63
N GLU A 241 -10.92 1.72 -20.26
CA GLU A 241 -10.83 0.57 -21.15
C GLU A 241 -12.10 -0.27 -21.22
N TYR A 242 -12.84 -0.39 -20.12
CA TYR A 242 -13.98 -1.31 -19.99
C TYR A 242 -15.29 -0.52 -19.94
N VAL A 243 -15.69 0.00 -21.09
CA VAL A 243 -16.85 0.88 -21.22
C VAL A 243 -18.12 0.08 -21.51
N GLY A 244 -19.19 0.41 -20.78
CA GLY A 244 -20.52 -0.17 -20.99
C GLY A 244 -20.79 -1.43 -20.15
N ARG A 245 -22.05 -1.85 -20.12
CA ARG A 245 -22.52 -2.90 -19.20
C ARG A 245 -21.97 -4.30 -19.55
N GLY A 246 -21.64 -4.56 -20.81
CA GLY A 246 -21.08 -5.84 -21.26
C GLY A 246 -19.67 -6.11 -20.73
N GLU A 247 -18.88 -5.05 -20.52
CA GLU A 247 -17.50 -5.14 -20.03
C GLU A 247 -17.40 -5.14 -18.49
N LEU A 248 -18.54 -5.11 -17.80
CA LEU A 248 -18.55 -5.07 -16.33
C LEU A 248 -17.89 -6.33 -15.73
N ALA A 249 -18.24 -7.52 -16.21
CA ALA A 249 -17.70 -8.76 -15.66
C ALA A 249 -16.17 -8.91 -15.90
N PRO A 250 -15.64 -8.71 -17.13
CA PRO A 250 -14.19 -8.70 -17.37
C PRO A 250 -13.45 -7.67 -16.50
N ARG A 251 -13.99 -6.45 -16.38
CA ARG A 251 -13.43 -5.39 -15.53
C ARG A 251 -13.37 -5.81 -14.07
N GLN A 252 -14.48 -6.34 -13.54
CA GLN A 252 -14.56 -6.83 -12.16
C GLN A 252 -13.57 -7.97 -11.90
N GLN A 253 -13.40 -8.91 -12.83
CA GLN A 253 -12.46 -10.01 -12.71
C GLN A 253 -11.01 -9.52 -12.64
N LYS A 254 -10.61 -8.62 -13.55
CA LYS A 254 -9.24 -8.07 -13.57
C LYS A 254 -8.95 -7.18 -12.37
N LEU A 255 -9.91 -6.34 -11.97
CA LEU A 255 -9.77 -5.51 -10.77
C LEU A 255 -9.62 -6.38 -9.52
N ASN A 256 -10.36 -7.49 -9.44
CA ASN A 256 -10.22 -8.43 -8.33
C ASN A 256 -8.83 -9.07 -8.31
N LYS A 257 -8.31 -9.52 -9.47
CA LYS A 257 -6.93 -10.02 -9.55
C LYS A 257 -5.95 -8.96 -9.02
N HIS A 258 -6.05 -7.73 -9.53
CA HIS A 258 -5.16 -6.65 -9.12
C HIS A 258 -5.17 -6.40 -7.61
N LEU A 259 -6.36 -6.33 -7.00
CA LEU A 259 -6.51 -6.14 -5.56
C LEU A 259 -5.96 -7.33 -4.75
N HIS A 260 -6.05 -8.55 -5.29
CA HIS A 260 -5.43 -9.72 -4.68
C HIS A 260 -3.90 -9.66 -4.73
N ASP A 261 -3.33 -9.24 -5.86
CA ASP A 261 -1.88 -9.08 -6.00
C ASP A 261 -1.36 -8.01 -5.03
N LEU A 262 -2.04 -6.87 -4.93
CA LEU A 262 -1.71 -5.81 -3.95
C LEU A 262 -1.84 -6.29 -2.51
N ALA A 263 -2.93 -7.00 -2.16
CA ALA A 263 -3.11 -7.55 -0.83
C ALA A 263 -2.01 -8.55 -0.47
N ARG A 264 -1.52 -9.34 -1.44
CA ARG A 264 -0.42 -10.26 -1.22
C ARG A 264 0.86 -9.52 -0.82
N VAL A 265 1.20 -8.44 -1.54
CA VAL A 265 2.36 -7.60 -1.19
C VAL A 265 2.21 -7.02 0.22
N ALA A 266 1.03 -6.52 0.57
CA ALA A 266 0.74 -5.99 1.91
C ALA A 266 1.03 -7.01 3.02
N ASN A 267 0.55 -8.25 2.84
CA ASN A 267 0.66 -9.30 3.84
C ASN A 267 2.06 -9.91 3.92
N LEU A 268 2.73 -10.12 2.78
CA LEU A 268 4.06 -10.76 2.77
C LEU A 268 5.16 -9.83 3.30
N HIS A 269 5.09 -8.53 2.99
CA HIS A 269 6.15 -7.57 3.29
C HIS A 269 5.78 -6.59 4.41
N ASN A 270 4.70 -6.87 5.15
CA ASN A 270 4.15 -5.98 6.19
C ASN A 270 4.02 -4.52 5.70
N ALA A 271 3.50 -4.33 4.49
CA ALA A 271 3.36 -3.03 3.85
C ALA A 271 1.92 -2.50 3.93
N ALA A 272 1.77 -1.18 4.02
CA ALA A 272 0.50 -0.49 3.87
C ALA A 272 0.19 -0.27 2.39
N VAL A 273 -0.97 -0.74 1.92
CA VAL A 273 -1.42 -0.48 0.55
C VAL A 273 -2.42 0.66 0.55
N VAL A 274 -2.12 1.72 -0.21
CA VAL A 274 -3.00 2.88 -0.36
C VAL A 274 -3.42 3.00 -1.82
N VAL A 275 -4.73 3.01 -2.06
CA VAL A 275 -5.28 3.13 -3.40
C VAL A 275 -6.16 4.36 -3.49
N THR A 276 -5.96 5.19 -4.51
CA THR A 276 -6.89 6.29 -4.75
C THR A 276 -7.98 5.86 -5.72
N ASN A 277 -9.17 6.42 -5.54
CA ASN A 277 -10.30 6.12 -6.40
C ASN A 277 -11.10 7.37 -6.77
N GLN A 278 -11.66 7.36 -7.97
CA GLN A 278 -12.55 8.40 -8.46
C GLN A 278 -14.01 8.11 -8.07
N VAL A 279 -14.81 9.16 -8.02
CA VAL A 279 -16.26 9.07 -7.83
C VAL A 279 -17.01 9.33 -9.14
N GLN A 280 -18.22 8.79 -9.21
CA GLN A 280 -19.21 9.11 -10.23
C GLN A 280 -20.48 9.65 -9.58
N SER A 281 -21.20 10.50 -10.30
CA SER A 281 -22.53 10.95 -9.88
C SER A 281 -23.51 9.77 -9.89
N ASN A 282 -24.32 9.66 -8.85
CA ASN A 282 -25.41 8.71 -8.67
C ASN A 282 -26.73 9.45 -8.95
N PRO A 283 -27.31 9.30 -10.17
CA PRO A 283 -28.53 10.02 -10.55
C PRO A 283 -29.75 9.66 -9.68
N ASP A 284 -29.71 8.49 -9.03
CA ASP A 284 -30.79 7.98 -8.18
C ASP A 284 -30.79 8.57 -6.77
N SER A 285 -29.79 9.39 -6.41
CA SER A 285 -29.74 10.07 -5.11
C SER A 285 -30.53 11.38 -5.15
N PHE A 286 -31.77 11.35 -4.68
CA PHE A 286 -32.60 12.57 -4.54
C PHE A 286 -32.32 13.37 -3.25
N PHE A 287 -31.63 12.75 -2.27
CA PHE A 287 -31.27 13.36 -0.99
C PHE A 287 -29.91 12.84 -0.52
N GLY A 288 -29.05 13.73 0.00
CA GLY A 288 -27.71 13.39 0.48
C GLY A 288 -26.62 13.53 -0.58
N ASP A 289 -25.44 12.97 -0.30
CA ASP A 289 -24.30 13.05 -1.22
C ASP A 289 -24.58 12.22 -2.49
N PRO A 290 -24.56 12.83 -3.69
CA PRO A 290 -24.82 12.12 -4.92
C PRO A 290 -23.59 11.36 -5.43
N THR A 291 -22.46 11.34 -4.72
CA THR A 291 -21.25 10.68 -5.21
C THR A 291 -21.17 9.21 -4.78
N LYS A 292 -20.78 8.34 -5.71
CA LYS A 292 -20.46 6.93 -5.45
C LYS A 292 -19.06 6.60 -5.94
N PRO A 293 -18.25 5.83 -5.17
CA PRO A 293 -16.94 5.36 -5.63
C PRO A 293 -17.08 4.41 -6.83
N ILE A 294 -16.09 4.40 -7.70
CA ILE A 294 -16.02 3.53 -8.87
C ILE A 294 -15.41 2.17 -8.49
N GLY A 295 -15.79 1.08 -9.16
CA GLY A 295 -15.26 -0.27 -8.88
C GLY A 295 -16.27 -1.24 -8.26
N GLY A 296 -17.41 -0.72 -7.77
CA GLY A 296 -18.52 -1.53 -7.29
C GLY A 296 -18.15 -2.39 -6.07
N ASN A 297 -18.88 -3.49 -5.89
CA ASN A 297 -18.80 -4.30 -4.66
C ASN A 297 -17.42 -4.95 -4.44
N ILE A 298 -16.66 -5.24 -5.50
CA ILE A 298 -15.34 -5.89 -5.35
C ILE A 298 -14.39 -4.99 -4.57
N LEU A 299 -14.28 -3.72 -4.95
CA LEU A 299 -13.45 -2.78 -4.21
C LEU A 299 -13.98 -2.58 -2.79
N GLY A 300 -15.31 -2.47 -2.64
CA GLY A 300 -15.93 -2.34 -1.32
C GLY A 300 -15.65 -3.50 -0.36
N HIS A 301 -15.53 -4.75 -0.85
CA HIS A 301 -15.24 -5.90 0.00
C HIS A 301 -13.75 -6.18 0.22
N LYS A 302 -12.87 -5.55 -0.57
CA LYS A 302 -11.41 -5.79 -0.53
C LYS A 302 -10.65 -4.69 0.19
N SER A 303 -11.15 -3.46 0.15
CA SER A 303 -10.61 -2.37 0.96
C SER A 303 -10.97 -2.61 2.43
N THR A 304 -9.96 -2.67 3.29
CA THR A 304 -10.14 -2.78 4.74
C THR A 304 -10.66 -1.47 5.31
N PHE A 305 -10.12 -0.34 4.82
CA PHE A 305 -10.54 1.00 5.20
C PHE A 305 -10.97 1.78 3.97
N ARG A 306 -12.07 2.53 4.09
CA ARG A 306 -12.58 3.36 2.99
C ARG A 306 -12.82 4.78 3.48
N LEU A 307 -12.04 5.70 2.92
CA LEU A 307 -12.04 7.11 3.28
C LEU A 307 -12.61 7.93 2.13
N TYR A 308 -13.61 8.75 2.45
CA TYR A 308 -14.21 9.68 1.53
C TYR A 308 -13.72 11.11 1.80
N LEU A 309 -13.03 11.68 0.82
CA LEU A 309 -12.50 13.04 0.88
C LEU A 309 -13.41 14.01 0.14
N ARG A 310 -13.81 15.07 0.86
CA ARG A 310 -14.60 16.19 0.33
C ARG A 310 -13.86 17.51 0.46
N LYS A 311 -14.05 18.37 -0.54
CA LYS A 311 -13.63 19.78 -0.43
C LYS A 311 -14.55 20.54 0.51
N SER A 312 -13.95 21.40 1.33
CA SER A 312 -14.65 22.44 2.07
C SER A 312 -14.09 23.80 1.65
N LYS A 313 -14.37 24.86 2.41
CA LYS A 313 -13.90 26.22 2.08
C LYS A 313 -12.37 26.30 2.09
N GLY A 314 -11.80 26.80 0.99
CA GLY A 314 -10.35 27.04 0.87
C GLY A 314 -9.53 25.75 0.85
N THR A 315 -8.49 25.70 1.70
CA THR A 315 -7.59 24.54 1.86
C THR A 315 -8.23 23.40 2.66
N LYS A 316 -9.36 23.64 3.34
CA LYS A 316 -10.04 22.67 4.20
C LYS A 316 -10.58 21.48 3.41
N ARG A 317 -10.40 20.28 3.94
CA ARG A 317 -10.94 19.00 3.49
C ARG A 317 -11.64 18.29 4.64
N ILE A 318 -12.68 17.54 4.30
CA ILE A 318 -13.38 16.67 5.25
C ILE A 318 -13.05 15.24 4.85
N VAL A 319 -12.51 14.48 5.79
CA VAL A 319 -12.19 13.06 5.66
C VAL A 319 -13.27 12.29 6.40
N ARG A 320 -14.00 11.42 5.71
CA ARG A 320 -15.03 10.58 6.32
C ARG A 320 -14.62 9.13 6.24
N LEU A 321 -14.63 8.42 7.37
CA LEU A 321 -14.53 6.97 7.39
C LEU A 321 -15.89 6.38 7.03
N VAL A 322 -15.92 5.61 5.95
CA VAL A 322 -17.14 5.06 5.35
C VAL A 322 -17.27 3.57 5.63
N ASP A 323 -16.14 2.88 5.77
CA ASP A 323 -16.10 1.45 6.02
C ASP A 323 -14.79 1.12 6.74
N ALA A 324 -14.90 0.36 7.82
CA ALA A 324 -13.81 -0.21 8.60
C ALA A 324 -14.33 -1.41 9.41
N PRO A 325 -13.53 -2.46 9.62
CA PRO A 325 -13.98 -3.67 10.31
C PRO A 325 -14.17 -3.48 11.83
N ASN A 326 -13.43 -2.55 12.43
CA ASN A 326 -13.30 -2.41 13.89
C ASN A 326 -13.51 -0.98 14.41
N LEU A 327 -13.74 -0.01 13.52
CA LEU A 327 -13.87 1.41 13.87
C LEU A 327 -15.27 1.94 13.53
N PRO A 328 -15.82 2.85 14.35
CA PRO A 328 -17.09 3.49 14.03
C PRO A 328 -16.94 4.49 12.89
N ASP A 329 -18.00 4.68 12.11
CA ASP A 329 -18.11 5.77 11.16
C ASP A 329 -17.84 7.12 11.85
N GLY A 330 -17.08 7.98 11.18
CA GLY A 330 -16.73 9.30 11.71
C GLY A 330 -16.23 10.25 10.63
N GLU A 331 -16.08 11.52 11.01
CA GLU A 331 -15.51 12.55 10.14
C GLU A 331 -14.40 13.28 10.89
N ALA A 332 -13.32 13.56 10.17
CA ALA A 332 -12.20 14.37 10.59
C ALA A 332 -12.00 15.51 9.59
N VAL A 333 -11.26 16.52 10.02
CA VAL A 333 -10.90 17.67 9.20
C VAL A 333 -9.40 17.71 9.03
N MET A 334 -8.97 18.05 7.82
CA MET A 334 -7.59 18.42 7.53
C MET A 334 -7.55 19.62 6.57
N ARG A 335 -6.36 20.17 6.35
CA ARG A 335 -6.08 21.18 5.33
C ARG A 335 -5.00 20.65 4.39
N VAL A 336 -5.06 21.11 3.14
CA VAL A 336 -4.01 20.88 2.14
C VAL A 336 -3.31 22.21 1.90
N GLU A 337 -2.09 22.35 2.37
CA GLU A 337 -1.30 23.59 2.32
C GLU A 337 0.10 23.32 1.75
N ASN A 338 0.96 24.34 1.66
CA ASN A 338 2.28 24.18 1.05
C ASN A 338 3.11 23.11 1.78
N GLY A 339 3.13 23.10 3.11
CA GLY A 339 3.86 22.09 3.89
C GLY A 339 3.23 20.68 3.92
N GLY A 340 2.18 20.41 3.13
CA GLY A 340 1.53 19.10 3.09
C GLY A 340 0.13 19.07 3.69
N LEU A 341 -0.19 17.97 4.38
CA LEU A 341 -1.42 17.82 5.15
C LEU A 341 -1.28 18.43 6.55
N MET A 342 -2.22 19.30 6.90
CA MET A 342 -2.19 20.05 8.18
C MET A 342 -3.48 19.84 8.97
N ALA A 343 -3.39 19.96 10.30
CA ALA A 343 -4.54 20.04 11.20
C ALA A 343 -5.38 21.31 10.94
N GLU A 344 -6.61 21.37 11.48
CA GLU A 344 -7.54 22.50 11.29
C GLU A 344 -7.04 23.83 11.90
#